data_AF-A0AAV2B8N5-F1
#
_entry.id   AF-A0AAV2B8N5-F1
#
_cell.length_a   1.000
_cell.length_b   1.000
_cell.length_c   1.000
_cell.angle_alpha   90.00
_cell.angle_beta   90.00
_cell.angle_gamma   90.00
#
_symmetry.space_group_name_H-M   'P 1'
#
loop_
_entity.id
_entity.type
_entity.pdbx_description
1 polymer ?
#
loop_
_entity_poly.entity_id
_entity_poly.type
_entity_poly.pdbx_seq_one_letter_code
_entity_poly.pdbx_strand_id
1 'polypeptide(L)'
;MFYVAAARKVICEAYKQKVYGRQYVWFLIGWYEDDWYTFIDKAHNCTVAEMKEAVEGHITTEALMLNQGAEPTISKMTSEDFLKRYEEELKNYNYVGRRPVGYQEAPLAYDAIWAIALALNKTINQLKARNQSIEDFSYNKSSIAKQIYSAMNSTQFLGVSGYVAFSSKGDRIAWTQVEQMIDGNYTLLGYYDTQTDNLTWLKKEKWTDGKPPPDRTIIKKVLRTVTLSLFISMTTVSGVGILWALALLIFNTIFRHSRYIALSHPMCNNIMLVGIICCLLCACLLGLDGQFVGEASFNHLCQVTSSSRFFLLFLHQYGVHSCSKNRQQTRTDAVQMQNGELKKYNLHLR
;
A
#
# COMPACT_ATOMS: atom_id res chain seq x y z
N MET A 1 -6.74 -20.19 -12.28
CA MET A 1 -8.21 -20.27 -12.22
C MET A 1 -8.56 -21.59 -11.58
N PHE A 2 -9.44 -21.62 -10.58
CA PHE A 2 -9.81 -22.83 -9.85
C PHE A 2 -11.31 -23.07 -9.97
N TYR A 3 -11.78 -24.30 -9.76
CA TYR A 3 -13.21 -24.64 -9.70
C TYR A 3 -13.78 -24.39 -8.29
N VAL A 4 -15.11 -24.36 -8.16
CA VAL A 4 -15.85 -24.07 -6.92
C VAL A 4 -15.31 -24.81 -5.68
N ALA A 5 -15.01 -26.11 -5.81
CA ALA A 5 -14.50 -26.90 -4.67
C ALA A 5 -13.13 -26.44 -4.18
N ALA A 6 -12.23 -26.06 -5.10
CA ALA A 6 -10.93 -25.51 -4.75
C ALA A 6 -11.05 -24.05 -4.28
N ALA A 7 -11.98 -23.26 -4.86
CA ALA A 7 -12.29 -21.91 -4.42
C ALA A 7 -12.61 -21.85 -2.92
N ARG A 8 -13.51 -22.73 -2.46
CA ARG A 8 -13.92 -22.78 -1.05
C ARG A 8 -12.75 -23.07 -0.11
N LYS A 9 -11.83 -23.97 -0.51
CA LYS A 9 -10.62 -24.25 0.25
C LYS A 9 -9.70 -23.03 0.34
N VAL A 10 -9.43 -22.38 -0.78
CA VAL A 10 -8.54 -21.20 -0.86
C VAL A 10 -9.12 -20.04 -0.06
N ILE A 11 -10.41 -19.75 -0.20
CA ILE A 11 -11.07 -18.67 0.54
C ILE A 11 -11.09 -18.95 2.04
N CYS A 12 -11.33 -20.20 2.46
CA CYS A 12 -11.24 -20.55 3.88
C CYS A 12 -9.83 -20.31 4.44
N GLU A 13 -8.78 -20.65 3.70
CA GLU A 13 -7.41 -20.34 4.11
C GLU A 13 -7.11 -18.84 4.06
N ALA A 14 -7.64 -18.10 3.09
CA ALA A 14 -7.53 -16.64 3.02
C ALA A 14 -8.18 -15.96 4.25
N TYR A 15 -9.33 -16.46 4.70
CA TYR A 15 -9.96 -16.01 5.94
C TYR A 15 -9.06 -16.23 7.15
N LYS A 16 -8.49 -17.44 7.31
CA LYS A 16 -7.59 -17.78 8.43
C LYS A 16 -6.32 -16.93 8.45
N GLN A 17 -5.77 -16.64 7.27
CA GLN A 17 -4.57 -15.82 7.11
C GLN A 17 -4.86 -14.31 7.08
N LYS A 18 -6.12 -13.89 7.25
CA LYS A 18 -6.56 -12.48 7.20
C LYS A 18 -6.19 -11.77 5.88
N VAL A 19 -6.25 -12.50 4.77
CA VAL A 19 -6.03 -12.00 3.39
C VAL A 19 -7.37 -11.63 2.75
N TYR A 20 -8.11 -10.72 3.37
CA TYR A 20 -9.39 -10.21 2.90
C TYR A 20 -9.67 -8.82 3.50
N GLY A 21 -10.75 -8.17 3.06
CA GLY A 21 -11.20 -6.89 3.60
C GLY A 21 -10.51 -5.68 2.95
N ARG A 22 -10.31 -4.60 3.71
CA ARG A 22 -9.95 -3.26 3.21
C ARG A 22 -8.67 -3.16 2.39
N GLN A 23 -7.76 -4.11 2.49
CA GLN A 23 -6.44 -4.08 1.87
C GLN A 23 -6.30 -5.03 0.68
N TYR A 24 -7.28 -5.90 0.44
CA TYR A 24 -7.19 -6.97 -0.54
C TYR A 24 -8.42 -6.96 -1.45
N VAL A 25 -8.19 -7.13 -2.75
CA VAL A 25 -9.26 -7.30 -3.74
C VAL A 25 -9.06 -8.64 -4.41
N TRP A 26 -10.12 -9.44 -4.42
CA TRP A 26 -10.14 -10.72 -5.11
C TRP A 26 -10.84 -10.56 -6.46
N PHE A 27 -10.19 -11.06 -7.51
CA PHE A 27 -10.80 -11.24 -8.83
C PHE A 27 -11.09 -12.72 -9.02
N LEU A 28 -12.37 -13.06 -9.14
CA LEU A 28 -12.85 -14.41 -9.39
C LEU A 28 -13.56 -14.48 -10.74
N ILE A 29 -13.92 -15.71 -11.09
CA ILE A 29 -14.71 -16.07 -12.25
C ILE A 29 -16.20 -16.01 -11.91
N GLY A 30 -17.01 -15.48 -12.82
CA GLY A 30 -18.46 -15.26 -12.59
C GLY A 30 -19.34 -16.51 -12.70
N TRP A 31 -18.90 -17.56 -13.38
CA TRP A 31 -19.66 -18.81 -13.64
C TRP A 31 -20.01 -19.66 -12.39
N TYR A 32 -19.81 -19.12 -11.19
CA TYR A 32 -20.18 -19.79 -9.95
C TYR A 32 -21.63 -19.46 -9.64
N GLU A 33 -22.40 -20.47 -9.23
CA GLU A 33 -23.79 -20.29 -8.82
C GLU A 33 -23.92 -19.23 -7.70
N ASP A 34 -25.05 -18.52 -7.73
CA ASP A 34 -25.43 -17.51 -6.74
C ASP A 34 -25.61 -18.18 -5.37
N ASP A 35 -24.56 -18.16 -4.52
CA ASP A 35 -24.45 -18.77 -3.18
C ASP A 35 -23.38 -19.88 -3.04
N TRP A 36 -22.50 -20.06 -4.03
CA TRP A 36 -21.48 -21.12 -4.05
C TRP A 36 -20.64 -21.27 -2.76
N TYR A 37 -20.48 -20.20 -1.98
CA TYR A 37 -19.72 -20.15 -0.72
C TYR A 37 -20.52 -20.63 0.51
N THR A 38 -21.83 -20.82 0.38
CA THR A 38 -22.72 -21.24 1.48
C THR A 38 -22.71 -22.75 1.72
N PHE A 39 -22.22 -23.53 0.75
CA PHE A 39 -22.16 -24.98 0.86
C PHE A 39 -21.05 -25.41 1.82
N ILE A 40 -21.45 -26.02 2.94
CA ILE A 40 -20.54 -26.59 3.93
C ILE A 40 -19.92 -27.89 3.37
N ASP A 41 -18.63 -27.85 3.06
CA ASP A 41 -17.85 -29.02 2.66
C ASP A 41 -17.12 -29.64 3.86
N LYS A 42 -16.94 -30.97 3.87
CA LYS A 42 -16.00 -31.63 4.80
C LYS A 42 -14.54 -31.25 4.52
N ALA A 43 -14.28 -30.66 3.36
CA ALA A 43 -12.94 -30.33 2.90
C ALA A 43 -12.38 -29.01 3.46
N HIS A 44 -13.16 -28.24 4.24
CA HIS A 44 -12.69 -27.05 4.95
C HIS A 44 -13.41 -26.90 6.30
N ASN A 45 -12.80 -26.13 7.21
CA ASN A 45 -13.32 -25.96 8.57
C ASN A 45 -13.94 -24.57 8.83
N CYS A 46 -14.11 -23.74 7.80
CA CYS A 46 -14.74 -22.43 7.93
C CYS A 46 -16.27 -22.49 7.87
N THR A 47 -16.93 -21.63 8.64
CA THR A 47 -18.38 -21.45 8.64
C THR A 47 -18.84 -20.56 7.47
N VAL A 48 -20.14 -20.58 7.15
CA VAL A 48 -20.72 -19.75 6.07
C VAL A 48 -20.50 -18.25 6.33
N ALA A 49 -20.58 -17.81 7.58
CA ALA A 49 -20.36 -16.41 7.94
C ALA A 49 -18.91 -15.98 7.67
N GLU A 50 -17.94 -16.81 8.05
CA GLU A 50 -16.51 -16.56 7.80
C GLU A 50 -16.18 -16.56 6.31
N MET A 51 -16.77 -17.49 5.56
CA MET A 51 -16.64 -17.54 4.11
C MET A 51 -17.21 -16.28 3.46
N LYS A 52 -18.43 -15.88 3.86
CA LYS A 52 -19.11 -14.67 3.36
C LYS A 52 -18.26 -13.42 3.63
N GLU A 53 -17.71 -13.28 4.83
CA GLU A 53 -16.83 -12.16 5.19
C GLU A 53 -15.57 -12.12 4.31
N ALA A 54 -14.99 -13.28 3.98
CA ALA A 54 -13.76 -13.35 3.19
C ALA A 54 -13.97 -13.05 1.69
N VAL A 55 -15.14 -13.39 1.13
CA VAL A 55 -15.46 -13.11 -0.27
C VAL A 55 -16.13 -11.75 -0.47
N GLU A 56 -16.51 -11.05 0.60
CA GLU A 56 -17.21 -9.76 0.49
C GLU A 56 -16.40 -8.74 -0.34
N GLY A 57 -17.06 -8.10 -1.29
CA GLY A 57 -16.46 -7.07 -2.14
C GLY A 57 -15.58 -7.58 -3.29
N HIS A 58 -15.48 -8.90 -3.50
CA HIS A 58 -14.75 -9.44 -4.66
C HIS A 58 -15.43 -9.08 -5.98
N ILE A 59 -14.62 -9.03 -7.04
CA ILE A 59 -15.08 -8.74 -8.41
C ILE A 59 -15.08 -10.04 -9.22
N THR A 60 -16.15 -10.25 -9.96
CA THR A 60 -16.27 -11.35 -10.93
C THR A 60 -16.31 -10.80 -12.35
N THR A 61 -15.80 -11.61 -13.27
CA THR A 61 -15.91 -11.35 -14.71
C THR A 61 -16.39 -12.61 -15.43
N GLU A 62 -17.32 -12.45 -16.36
CA GLU A 62 -17.88 -13.53 -17.15
C GLU A 62 -18.41 -13.01 -18.49
N ALA A 63 -18.64 -13.90 -19.46
CA ALA A 63 -19.39 -13.56 -20.67
C ALA A 63 -20.86 -13.27 -20.36
N LEU A 64 -21.45 -12.31 -21.06
CA LEU A 64 -22.89 -12.04 -20.95
C LEU A 64 -23.70 -13.27 -21.39
N MET A 65 -24.44 -13.84 -20.45
CA MET A 65 -25.27 -15.02 -20.69
C MET A 65 -26.68 -14.67 -21.18
N LEU A 66 -27.21 -13.52 -20.78
CA LEU A 66 -28.58 -13.10 -21.08
C LEU A 66 -28.62 -11.65 -21.55
N ASN A 67 -29.30 -11.40 -22.68
CA ASN A 67 -29.45 -10.05 -23.21
C ASN A 67 -30.29 -9.19 -22.24
N GLN A 68 -29.84 -7.96 -21.97
CA GLN A 68 -30.57 -7.00 -21.12
C GLN A 68 -31.56 -6.12 -21.90
N GLY A 69 -31.52 -6.17 -23.23
CA GLY A 69 -32.45 -5.44 -24.07
C GLY A 69 -33.88 -5.97 -23.97
N ALA A 70 -34.87 -5.07 -24.06
CA ALA A 70 -36.29 -5.42 -24.15
C ALA A 70 -36.76 -5.68 -25.61
N GLU A 71 -35.81 -5.69 -26.55
CA GLU A 71 -36.07 -5.91 -27.96
C GLU A 71 -36.39 -7.38 -28.26
N PRO A 72 -37.40 -7.68 -29.10
CA PRO A 72 -37.69 -9.04 -29.52
C PRO A 72 -36.52 -9.63 -30.31
N THR A 73 -36.09 -10.82 -29.90
CA THR A 73 -35.02 -11.59 -30.57
C THR A 73 -35.53 -12.25 -31.85
N ILE A 74 -34.68 -13.01 -32.55
CA ILE A 74 -35.07 -13.75 -33.76
C ILE A 74 -36.26 -14.69 -33.56
N SER A 75 -36.43 -15.23 -32.36
CA SER A 75 -37.56 -16.10 -32.01
C SER A 75 -38.83 -15.31 -31.66
N LYS A 76 -38.83 -13.98 -31.82
CA LYS A 76 -39.91 -13.05 -31.43
C LYS A 76 -40.21 -13.06 -29.92
N MET A 77 -39.25 -13.48 -29.10
CA MET A 77 -39.34 -13.48 -27.63
C MET A 77 -38.29 -12.53 -27.07
N THR A 78 -38.60 -11.90 -25.94
CA THR A 78 -37.58 -11.19 -25.14
C THR A 78 -36.82 -12.17 -24.24
N SER A 79 -35.70 -11.72 -23.65
CA SER A 79 -34.98 -12.50 -22.64
C SER A 79 -35.84 -12.88 -21.43
N GLU A 80 -36.72 -11.97 -21.00
CA GLU A 80 -37.65 -12.23 -19.89
C GLU A 80 -38.69 -13.29 -20.26
N ASP A 81 -39.22 -13.25 -21.48
CA ASP A 81 -40.18 -14.25 -21.95
C ASP A 81 -39.52 -15.63 -22.05
N PHE A 82 -38.26 -15.68 -22.50
CA PHE A 82 -37.47 -16.90 -22.51
C PHE A 82 -37.30 -17.47 -21.10
N LEU A 83 -36.94 -16.65 -20.12
CA LEU A 83 -36.77 -17.08 -18.73
C LEU A 83 -38.08 -17.61 -18.14
N LYS A 84 -39.20 -16.91 -18.34
CA LYS A 84 -40.52 -17.37 -17.86
C LYS A 84 -40.86 -18.74 -18.43
N ARG A 85 -40.69 -18.91 -19.74
CA ARG A 85 -40.91 -20.19 -20.42
C ARG A 85 -39.99 -21.28 -19.89
N TYR A 86 -38.71 -20.96 -19.68
CA TYR A 86 -37.74 -21.91 -19.17
C TYR A 86 -38.08 -22.36 -17.74
N GLU A 87 -38.46 -21.43 -16.87
CA GLU A 87 -38.91 -21.74 -15.50
C GLU A 87 -40.19 -22.59 -15.47
N GLU A 88 -41.13 -22.37 -16.39
CA GLU A 88 -42.32 -23.21 -16.55
C GLU A 88 -41.96 -24.64 -16.95
N GLU A 89 -41.04 -24.82 -17.91
CA GLU A 89 -40.56 -26.14 -18.30
C GLU A 89 -39.82 -26.84 -17.15
N LEU A 90 -39.00 -26.11 -16.38
CA LEU A 90 -38.32 -26.67 -15.21
C LEU A 90 -39.31 -27.21 -14.16
N LYS A 91 -40.46 -26.55 -13.97
CA LYS A 91 -41.52 -27.08 -13.10
C LYS A 91 -42.06 -28.42 -13.61
N ASN A 92 -42.23 -28.57 -14.92
CA ASN A 92 -42.65 -29.85 -15.53
C ASN A 92 -41.63 -30.97 -15.28
N TYR A 93 -40.35 -30.65 -15.09
CA TYR A 93 -39.27 -31.59 -14.74
C TYR A 93 -39.00 -31.72 -13.23
N ASN A 94 -39.92 -31.28 -12.36
CA ASN A 94 -39.79 -31.33 -10.89
C ASN A 94 -38.62 -30.50 -10.32
N TYR A 95 -38.29 -29.38 -10.98
CA TYR A 95 -37.43 -28.33 -10.41
C TYR A 95 -38.32 -27.22 -9.84
N VAL A 96 -38.78 -27.41 -8.61
CA VAL A 96 -39.57 -26.41 -7.86
C VAL A 96 -38.72 -25.88 -6.71
N GLY A 97 -38.48 -24.56 -6.69
CA GLY A 97 -37.67 -23.91 -5.64
C GLY A 97 -36.17 -24.23 -5.66
N ARG A 98 -35.69 -24.88 -6.73
CA ARG A 98 -34.26 -25.16 -6.97
C ARG A 98 -33.94 -25.00 -8.46
N ARG A 99 -32.72 -24.55 -8.76
CA ARG A 99 -32.21 -24.44 -10.13
C ARG A 99 -31.30 -25.65 -10.45
N PRO A 100 -31.34 -26.19 -11.67
CA PRO A 100 -30.36 -27.18 -12.10
C PRO A 100 -28.96 -26.53 -12.23
N VAL A 101 -27.92 -27.37 -12.18
CA VAL A 101 -26.56 -26.93 -12.53
C VAL A 101 -26.55 -26.48 -13.98
N GLY A 102 -25.96 -25.32 -14.24
CA GLY A 102 -25.87 -24.77 -15.59
C GLY A 102 -27.11 -23.98 -16.01
N TYR A 103 -27.92 -23.52 -15.05
CA TYR A 103 -29.13 -22.73 -15.30
C TYR A 103 -28.82 -21.44 -16.05
N GLN A 104 -27.70 -20.80 -15.72
CA GLN A 104 -27.29 -19.52 -16.29
C GLN A 104 -26.89 -19.65 -17.77
N GLU A 105 -26.42 -20.81 -18.20
CA GLU A 105 -25.92 -21.10 -19.55
C GLU A 105 -27.02 -21.59 -20.52
N ALA A 106 -28.24 -21.80 -20.04
CA ALA A 106 -29.38 -22.22 -20.87
C ALA A 106 -29.62 -21.33 -22.12
N PRO A 107 -29.51 -19.99 -22.05
CA PRO A 107 -29.62 -19.12 -23.23
C PRO A 107 -28.58 -19.42 -24.31
N LEU A 108 -27.36 -19.82 -23.93
CA LEU A 108 -26.30 -20.17 -24.88
C LEU A 108 -26.67 -21.40 -25.70
N ALA A 109 -27.21 -22.43 -25.04
CA ALA A 109 -27.65 -23.65 -25.71
C ALA A 109 -28.83 -23.37 -26.66
N TYR A 110 -29.75 -22.50 -26.24
CA TYR A 110 -30.88 -22.07 -27.07
C TYR A 110 -30.41 -21.37 -28.35
N ASP A 111 -29.50 -20.41 -28.22
CA ASP A 111 -28.96 -19.66 -29.36
C ASP A 111 -28.03 -20.51 -30.23
N ALA A 112 -27.34 -21.51 -29.68
CA ALA A 112 -26.54 -22.45 -30.46
C ALA A 112 -27.37 -23.23 -31.48
N ILE A 113 -28.57 -23.69 -31.09
CA ILE A 113 -29.49 -24.36 -32.01
C ILE A 113 -30.01 -23.40 -33.09
N TRP A 114 -30.34 -22.16 -32.72
CA TRP A 114 -30.70 -21.13 -33.69
C TRP A 114 -29.57 -20.85 -34.70
N ALA A 115 -28.33 -20.73 -34.22
CA ALA A 115 -27.17 -20.51 -35.08
C ALA A 115 -27.00 -21.64 -36.10
N ILE A 116 -27.14 -22.90 -35.66
CA ILE A 116 -27.11 -24.08 -36.53
C ILE A 116 -28.24 -24.01 -37.56
N ALA A 117 -29.47 -23.73 -37.14
CA ALA A 117 -30.62 -23.66 -38.04
C ALA A 117 -30.44 -22.58 -39.13
N LEU A 118 -29.95 -21.39 -38.76
CA LEU A 118 -29.67 -20.30 -39.69
C LEU A 118 -28.53 -20.63 -40.65
N ALA A 119 -27.44 -21.22 -40.14
CA ALA A 119 -26.31 -21.62 -40.96
C ALA A 119 -26.70 -22.71 -41.97
N LEU A 120 -27.50 -23.71 -41.56
CA LEU A 120 -28.01 -24.75 -42.44
C LEU A 120 -28.96 -24.18 -43.49
N ASN A 121 -29.88 -23.29 -43.12
CA ASN A 121 -30.76 -22.63 -44.08
C ASN A 121 -29.97 -21.84 -45.14
N LYS A 122 -28.94 -21.10 -44.72
CA LYS A 122 -28.04 -20.39 -45.64
C LYS A 122 -27.29 -21.37 -46.56
N THR A 123 -26.80 -22.48 -46.01
CA THR A 123 -26.11 -23.53 -46.76
C THR A 123 -27.02 -24.18 -47.81
N ILE A 124 -28.26 -24.51 -47.47
CA ILE A 124 -29.26 -25.09 -48.39
C ILE A 124 -29.47 -24.16 -49.59
N ASN A 125 -29.64 -22.85 -49.34
CA ASN A 125 -29.83 -21.88 -50.41
C ASN A 125 -28.59 -21.74 -51.32
N GLN A 126 -27.39 -21.78 -50.74
CA GLN A 126 -26.12 -21.75 -51.49
C GLN A 126 -25.91 -23.02 -52.33
N LEU A 127 -26.23 -24.19 -51.79
CA LEU A 127 -26.14 -25.47 -52.49
C LEU A 127 -27.16 -25.57 -53.62
N LYS A 128 -28.39 -25.08 -53.40
CA LYS A 128 -29.45 -25.05 -54.42
C LYS A 128 -29.03 -24.23 -55.64
N ALA A 129 -28.31 -23.11 -55.44
CA ALA A 129 -27.75 -22.31 -56.55
C ALA A 129 -26.68 -23.07 -57.38
N ARG A 130 -26.15 -24.17 -56.85
CA ARG A 130 -25.16 -25.05 -57.49
C ARG A 130 -25.76 -26.40 -57.92
N ASN A 131 -27.10 -26.55 -57.89
CA ASN A 131 -27.80 -27.82 -58.14
C ASN A 131 -27.30 -28.97 -57.24
N GLN A 132 -26.93 -28.68 -56.00
CA GLN A 132 -26.54 -29.67 -54.98
C GLN A 132 -27.58 -29.70 -53.87
N SER A 133 -27.82 -30.88 -53.30
CA SER A 133 -28.62 -31.02 -52.07
C SER A 133 -27.70 -31.07 -50.84
N ILE A 134 -28.20 -30.57 -49.71
CA ILE A 134 -27.52 -30.77 -48.41
C ILE A 134 -27.57 -32.25 -47.98
N GLU A 135 -28.55 -32.99 -48.47
CA GLU A 135 -28.76 -34.41 -48.19
C GLU A 135 -27.70 -35.30 -48.86
N ASP A 136 -27.01 -34.78 -49.89
CA ASP A 136 -25.90 -35.47 -50.58
C ASP A 136 -24.59 -35.52 -49.75
N PHE A 137 -24.70 -35.24 -48.45
CA PHE A 137 -23.61 -35.22 -47.49
C PHE A 137 -22.96 -36.59 -47.32
N SER A 138 -21.64 -36.60 -47.22
CA SER A 138 -20.84 -37.76 -46.88
C SER A 138 -19.60 -37.29 -46.12
N TYR A 139 -19.14 -38.06 -45.13
CA TYR A 139 -17.92 -37.75 -44.36
C TYR A 139 -16.67 -37.58 -45.24
N ASN A 140 -16.66 -38.12 -46.47
CA ASN A 140 -15.56 -37.99 -47.42
C ASN A 140 -15.63 -36.71 -48.27
N LYS A 141 -16.77 -36.01 -48.29
CA LYS A 141 -16.99 -34.81 -49.12
C LYS A 141 -16.74 -33.54 -48.30
N SER A 142 -15.53 -32.98 -48.44
CA SER A 142 -15.17 -31.72 -47.75
C SER A 142 -15.88 -30.47 -48.30
N SER A 143 -16.49 -30.54 -49.50
CA SER A 143 -17.14 -29.39 -50.14
C SER A 143 -18.35 -28.87 -49.37
N ILE A 144 -19.23 -29.76 -48.90
CA ILE A 144 -20.41 -29.41 -48.11
C ILE A 144 -19.98 -28.89 -46.74
N ALA A 145 -19.02 -29.54 -46.09
CA ALA A 145 -18.47 -29.09 -44.81
C ALA A 145 -17.89 -27.66 -44.91
N LYS A 146 -17.16 -27.33 -45.99
CA LYS A 146 -16.66 -25.97 -46.24
C LYS A 146 -17.78 -24.94 -46.42
N GLN A 147 -18.89 -25.33 -47.06
CA GLN A 147 -20.05 -24.44 -47.20
C GLN A 147 -20.76 -24.22 -45.86
N ILE A 148 -20.95 -25.27 -45.06
CA ILE A 148 -21.50 -25.15 -43.69
C ILE A 148 -20.61 -24.23 -42.84
N TYR A 149 -19.29 -24.44 -42.88
CA TYR A 149 -18.33 -23.61 -42.15
C TYR A 149 -18.40 -22.14 -42.59
N SER A 150 -18.43 -21.89 -43.90
CA SER A 150 -18.56 -20.53 -44.44
C SER A 150 -19.89 -19.89 -44.07
N ALA A 151 -20.99 -20.66 -44.07
CA ALA A 151 -22.30 -20.18 -43.67
C ALA A 151 -22.28 -19.81 -42.18
N MET A 152 -21.79 -20.69 -41.31
CA MET A 152 -21.66 -20.48 -39.86
C MET A 152 -20.81 -19.26 -39.53
N ASN A 153 -19.65 -19.09 -40.17
CA ASN A 153 -18.76 -17.93 -39.97
C ASN A 153 -19.43 -16.59 -40.35
N SER A 154 -20.46 -16.63 -41.18
CA SER A 154 -21.21 -15.46 -41.64
C SER A 154 -22.59 -15.34 -40.98
N THR A 155 -22.90 -16.20 -40.01
CA THR A 155 -24.14 -16.16 -39.24
C THR A 155 -24.00 -15.13 -38.14
N GLN A 156 -24.90 -14.15 -38.14
CA GLN A 156 -25.02 -13.16 -37.09
C GLN A 156 -26.49 -12.84 -36.87
N PHE A 157 -26.92 -12.79 -35.62
CA PHE A 157 -28.32 -12.51 -35.27
C PHE A 157 -28.45 -12.08 -33.81
N LEU A 158 -29.58 -11.44 -33.48
CA LEU A 158 -29.94 -11.13 -32.11
C LEU A 158 -30.66 -12.33 -31.48
N GLY A 159 -29.98 -13.00 -30.55
CA GLY A 159 -30.50 -14.11 -29.75
C GLY A 159 -30.87 -13.69 -28.33
N VAL A 160 -31.31 -14.65 -27.51
CA VAL A 160 -31.67 -14.41 -26.10
C VAL A 160 -30.45 -14.14 -25.22
N SER A 161 -29.28 -14.62 -25.63
CA SER A 161 -27.99 -14.35 -24.98
C SER A 161 -27.28 -13.10 -25.51
N GLY A 162 -27.93 -12.34 -26.40
CA GLY A 162 -27.41 -11.10 -26.98
C GLY A 162 -27.11 -11.23 -28.48
N TYR A 163 -26.31 -10.32 -29.01
CA TYR A 163 -25.85 -10.41 -30.38
C TYR A 163 -24.90 -11.59 -30.55
N VAL A 164 -25.28 -12.58 -31.36
CA VAL A 164 -24.51 -13.79 -31.60
C VAL A 164 -23.69 -13.61 -32.86
N ALA A 165 -22.37 -13.67 -32.73
CA ALA A 165 -21.41 -13.71 -33.82
C ALA A 165 -20.20 -14.56 -33.42
N PHE A 166 -19.45 -15.05 -34.41
CA PHE A 166 -18.29 -15.92 -34.20
C PHE A 166 -17.03 -15.27 -34.77
N SER A 167 -15.91 -15.41 -34.06
CA SER A 167 -14.61 -14.99 -34.55
C SER A 167 -14.09 -15.94 -35.63
N SER A 168 -13.03 -15.54 -36.34
CA SER A 168 -12.36 -16.41 -37.32
C SER A 168 -11.79 -17.69 -36.72
N LYS A 169 -11.61 -17.75 -35.39
CA LYS A 169 -11.16 -18.94 -34.66
C LYS A 169 -12.32 -19.84 -34.21
N GLY A 170 -13.57 -19.37 -34.31
CA GLY A 170 -14.76 -20.08 -33.87
C GLY A 170 -15.27 -19.67 -32.49
N ASP A 171 -14.55 -18.80 -31.77
CA ASP A 171 -15.01 -18.30 -30.46
C ASP A 171 -16.23 -17.39 -30.62
N ARG A 172 -17.22 -17.55 -29.74
CA ARG A 172 -18.36 -16.61 -29.67
C ARG A 172 -17.85 -15.25 -29.21
N ILE A 173 -18.25 -14.21 -29.93
CA ILE A 173 -17.99 -12.83 -29.56
C ILE A 173 -19.12 -12.38 -28.64
N ALA A 174 -18.79 -12.12 -27.38
CA ALA A 174 -19.75 -11.67 -26.37
C ALA A 174 -19.12 -10.55 -25.54
N TRP A 175 -19.97 -9.69 -24.99
CA TRP A 175 -19.53 -8.71 -23.99
C TRP A 175 -19.15 -9.41 -22.70
N THR A 176 -18.15 -8.88 -22.02
CA THR A 176 -17.76 -9.31 -20.67
C THR A 176 -18.56 -8.51 -19.65
N GLN A 177 -19.34 -9.21 -18.84
CA GLN A 177 -20.03 -8.67 -17.67
C GLN A 177 -19.07 -8.60 -16.49
N VAL A 178 -19.13 -7.48 -15.75
CA VAL A 178 -18.36 -7.26 -14.53
C VAL A 178 -19.33 -7.06 -13.37
N GLU A 179 -19.14 -7.82 -12.30
CA GLU A 179 -19.99 -7.75 -11.12
C GLU A 179 -19.17 -7.66 -9.84
N GLN A 180 -19.79 -7.15 -8.80
CA GLN A 180 -19.23 -7.15 -7.46
C GLN A 180 -20.20 -7.77 -6.48
N MET A 181 -19.68 -8.61 -5.60
CA MET A 181 -20.44 -9.14 -4.47
C MET A 181 -20.59 -8.07 -3.39
N ILE A 182 -21.83 -7.65 -3.15
CA ILE A 182 -22.20 -6.65 -2.14
C ILE A 182 -23.25 -7.25 -1.21
N ASP A 183 -22.93 -7.30 0.08
CA ASP A 183 -23.79 -7.78 1.17
C ASP A 183 -24.29 -9.23 0.94
N GLY A 184 -23.57 -10.02 0.15
CA GLY A 184 -23.95 -11.39 -0.23
C GLY A 184 -24.55 -11.57 -1.63
N ASN A 185 -24.90 -10.48 -2.31
CA ASN A 185 -25.54 -10.50 -3.63
C ASN A 185 -24.61 -9.96 -4.71
N TYR A 186 -24.64 -10.55 -5.90
CA TYR A 186 -23.91 -10.03 -7.06
C TYR A 186 -24.64 -8.82 -7.63
N THR A 187 -23.90 -7.75 -7.82
CA THR A 187 -24.38 -6.50 -8.41
C THR A 187 -23.60 -6.22 -9.67
N LEU A 188 -24.32 -6.14 -10.79
CA LEU A 188 -23.76 -5.74 -12.07
C LEU A 188 -23.16 -4.32 -11.98
N LEU A 189 -21.87 -4.21 -12.29
CA LEU A 189 -21.14 -2.94 -12.35
C LEU A 189 -21.07 -2.39 -13.78
N GLY A 190 -20.88 -3.25 -14.78
CA GLY A 190 -20.71 -2.80 -16.16
C GLY A 190 -20.45 -3.91 -17.17
N TYR A 191 -20.26 -3.50 -18.42
CA TYR A 191 -19.93 -4.36 -19.54
C TYR A 191 -18.69 -3.87 -20.26
N TYR A 192 -17.88 -4.81 -20.71
CA TYR A 192 -16.74 -4.55 -21.59
C TYR A 192 -16.94 -5.22 -22.94
N ASP A 193 -16.91 -4.42 -23.99
CA ASP A 193 -16.95 -4.90 -25.36
C ASP A 193 -15.53 -5.01 -25.92
N THR A 194 -15.10 -6.25 -26.16
CA THR A 194 -13.77 -6.57 -26.69
C THR A 194 -13.57 -6.13 -28.15
N GLN A 195 -14.64 -5.95 -28.94
CA GLN A 195 -14.53 -5.53 -30.33
C GLN A 195 -14.30 -4.03 -30.48
N THR A 196 -15.01 -3.24 -29.69
CA THR A 196 -14.96 -1.78 -29.74
C THR A 196 -14.02 -1.17 -28.70
N ASP A 197 -13.42 -2.00 -27.84
CA ASP A 197 -12.62 -1.59 -26.68
C ASP A 197 -13.37 -0.60 -25.78
N ASN A 198 -14.66 -0.87 -25.58
CA ASN A 198 -15.57 0.03 -24.88
C ASN A 198 -15.97 -0.53 -23.52
N LEU A 199 -15.60 0.18 -22.45
CA LEU A 199 -16.02 -0.12 -21.08
C LEU A 199 -17.20 0.76 -20.69
N THR A 200 -18.36 0.14 -20.53
CA THR A 200 -19.57 0.79 -20.02
C THR A 200 -19.70 0.49 -18.54
N TRP A 201 -19.65 1.53 -17.70
CA TRP A 201 -19.78 1.41 -16.24
C TRP A 201 -21.12 2.00 -15.80
N LEU A 202 -22.00 1.16 -15.28
CA LEU A 202 -23.39 1.50 -14.93
C LEU A 202 -23.53 1.90 -13.47
N LYS A 203 -22.89 1.15 -12.58
CA LYS A 203 -22.98 1.35 -11.13
C LYS A 203 -21.59 1.54 -10.55
N LYS A 204 -21.51 2.39 -9.53
CA LYS A 204 -20.28 2.60 -8.79
C LYS A 204 -20.05 1.42 -7.84
N GLU A 205 -18.83 0.94 -7.83
CA GLU A 205 -18.35 -0.09 -6.91
C GLU A 205 -18.42 0.38 -5.44
N LYS A 206 -18.73 -0.55 -4.53
CA LYS A 206 -18.85 -0.29 -3.11
C LYS A 206 -17.64 -0.87 -2.38
N TRP A 207 -16.76 0.01 -1.91
CA TRP A 207 -15.61 -0.35 -1.09
C TRP A 207 -15.89 -0.08 0.38
N THR A 208 -15.29 -0.86 1.28
CA THR A 208 -15.44 -0.70 2.73
C THR A 208 -15.07 0.72 3.22
N ASP A 209 -14.08 1.35 2.61
CA ASP A 209 -13.62 2.72 2.94
C ASP A 209 -14.02 3.76 1.88
N GLY A 210 -14.97 3.42 1.00
CA GLY A 210 -15.44 4.29 -0.08
C GLY A 210 -14.44 4.53 -1.23
N LYS A 211 -13.26 3.93 -1.16
CA LYS A 211 -12.22 3.98 -2.20
C LYS A 211 -11.54 2.61 -2.39
N PRO A 212 -11.06 2.30 -3.60
CA PRO A 212 -10.32 1.07 -3.83
C PRO A 212 -8.99 1.08 -3.05
N PRO A 213 -8.53 -0.09 -2.57
CA PRO A 213 -7.23 -0.19 -1.92
C PRO A 213 -6.09 0.11 -2.91
N PRO A 214 -5.00 0.74 -2.46
CA PRO A 214 -3.81 0.93 -3.28
C PRO A 214 -3.09 -0.41 -3.52
N ASP A 215 -2.28 -0.46 -4.57
CA ASP A 215 -1.42 -1.60 -4.91
C ASP A 215 -0.32 -1.85 -3.86
N ARG A 216 0.09 -0.81 -3.12
CA ARG A 216 1.16 -0.88 -2.12
C ARG A 216 0.99 0.12 -0.98
N THR A 217 1.76 -0.11 0.09
CA THR A 217 1.88 0.84 1.20
C THR A 217 2.63 2.10 0.78
N ILE A 218 2.11 3.26 1.16
CA ILE A 218 2.72 4.56 0.87
C ILE A 218 3.69 4.91 2.01
N ILE A 219 4.99 4.94 1.70
CA ILE A 219 6.03 5.29 2.68
C ILE A 219 6.08 6.81 2.83
N LYS A 220 5.69 7.32 4.00
CA LYS A 220 5.83 8.74 4.36
C LYS A 220 7.06 8.93 5.25
N LYS A 221 8.05 9.67 4.76
CA LYS A 221 9.21 10.07 5.57
C LYS A 221 8.79 11.21 6.48
N VAL A 222 8.92 11.02 7.78
CA VAL A 222 8.62 12.04 8.81
C VAL A 222 9.90 12.35 9.57
N LEU A 223 10.20 13.65 9.71
CA LEU A 223 11.34 14.10 10.50
C LEU A 223 11.04 13.87 11.98
N ARG A 224 11.90 13.12 12.68
CA ARG A 224 11.85 12.98 14.14
C ARG A 224 12.71 14.06 14.77
N THR A 225 12.10 14.81 15.68
CA THR A 225 12.64 16.05 16.24
C THR A 225 12.59 15.99 17.77
N VAL A 226 13.38 16.85 18.42
CA VAL A 226 13.35 16.96 19.88
C VAL A 226 12.03 17.61 20.29
N THR A 227 11.44 17.16 21.40
CA THR A 227 10.20 17.78 21.91
C THR A 227 10.49 19.21 22.34
N LEU A 228 9.63 20.14 21.90
CA LEU A 228 9.78 21.57 22.20
C LEU A 228 9.90 21.85 23.71
N SER A 229 9.14 21.12 24.53
CA SER A 229 9.18 21.25 26.00
C SER A 229 10.54 20.92 26.58
N LEU A 230 11.21 19.88 26.07
CA LEU A 230 12.55 19.49 26.51
C LEU A 230 13.60 20.50 26.03
N PHE A 231 13.45 21.00 24.80
CA PHE A 231 14.34 22.01 24.25
C PHE A 231 14.28 23.31 25.08
N ILE A 232 13.07 23.79 25.38
CA ILE A 232 12.87 25.01 26.17
C ILE A 232 13.43 24.82 27.58
N SER A 233 13.14 23.70 28.27
CA SER A 233 13.62 23.48 29.64
C SER A 233 15.15 23.40 29.75
N MET A 234 15.80 22.70 28.81
CA MET A 234 17.26 22.61 28.79
C MET A 234 17.93 23.93 28.42
N THR A 235 17.30 24.71 27.53
CA THR A 235 17.81 26.04 27.13
C THR A 235 17.66 27.06 28.25
N THR A 236 16.56 27.04 29.03
CA THR A 236 16.39 27.94 30.18
C THR A 236 17.39 27.64 31.28
N VAL A 237 17.60 26.36 31.63
CA VAL A 237 18.63 25.95 32.60
C VAL A 237 20.03 26.39 32.14
N SER A 238 20.35 26.21 30.85
CA SER A 238 21.62 26.65 30.28
C SER A 238 21.76 28.18 30.31
N GLY A 239 20.68 28.92 30.03
CA GLY A 239 20.64 30.38 30.11
C GLY A 239 20.91 30.91 31.52
N VAL A 240 20.30 30.31 32.55
CA VAL A 240 20.57 30.65 33.96
C VAL A 240 22.04 30.40 34.31
N GLY A 241 22.60 29.26 33.86
CA GLY A 241 24.02 28.95 34.06
C GLY A 241 24.98 29.97 33.42
N ILE A 242 24.65 30.46 32.21
CA ILE A 242 25.45 31.49 31.52
C ILE A 242 25.41 32.82 32.29
N LEU A 243 24.23 33.26 32.73
CA LEU A 243 24.08 34.49 33.53
C LEU A 243 24.89 34.41 34.83
N TRP A 244 24.85 33.26 35.51
CA TRP A 244 25.63 33.04 36.72
C TRP A 244 27.14 33.06 36.46
N ALA A 245 27.61 32.41 35.40
CA ALA A 245 29.02 32.40 35.02
C ALA A 245 29.52 33.82 34.66
N LEU A 246 28.71 34.63 33.99
CA LEU A 246 29.02 36.04 33.69
C LEU A 246 29.12 36.88 34.96
N ALA A 247 28.20 36.71 35.92
CA ALA A 247 28.26 37.40 37.19
C ALA A 247 29.55 37.07 37.97
N LEU A 248 29.93 35.79 38.01
CA LEU A 248 31.19 35.35 38.61
C LEU A 248 32.42 35.89 37.88
N LEU A 249 32.36 36.00 36.56
CA LEU A 249 33.44 36.58 35.76
C LEU A 249 33.62 38.08 36.08
N ILE A 250 32.52 38.83 36.16
CA ILE A 250 32.53 40.26 36.55
C ILE A 250 33.02 40.43 37.99
N PHE A 251 32.58 39.57 38.90
CA PHE A 251 33.04 39.58 40.29
C PHE A 251 34.56 39.33 40.37
N ASN A 252 35.06 38.34 39.63
CA ASN A 252 36.48 37.99 39.62
C ASN A 252 37.35 39.08 38.97
N THR A 253 36.82 39.84 38.01
CA THR A 253 37.55 40.98 37.41
C THR A 253 37.57 42.20 38.32
N ILE A 254 36.45 42.57 38.95
CA ILE A 254 36.37 43.72 39.86
C ILE A 254 37.25 43.52 41.09
N PHE A 255 37.15 42.36 41.74
CA PHE A 255 37.87 42.09 42.99
C PHE A 255 39.23 41.42 42.78
N ARG A 256 39.82 41.53 41.58
CA ARG A 256 41.08 40.89 41.21
C ARG A 256 42.25 41.22 42.15
N HIS A 257 42.25 42.42 42.74
CA HIS A 257 43.30 42.88 43.65
C HIS A 257 43.06 42.49 45.12
N SER A 258 41.92 41.87 45.46
CA SER A 258 41.68 41.35 46.80
C SER A 258 42.59 40.16 47.08
N ARG A 259 43.21 40.13 48.26
CA ARG A 259 44.22 39.13 48.66
C ARG A 259 43.75 37.68 48.42
N TYR A 260 42.50 37.37 48.73
CA TYR A 260 41.94 36.02 48.57
C TYR A 260 41.75 35.61 47.11
N ILE A 261 41.37 36.55 46.24
CA ILE A 261 41.13 36.30 44.81
C ILE A 261 42.46 36.31 44.03
N ALA A 262 43.43 37.12 44.45
CA ALA A 262 44.78 37.09 43.90
C ALA A 262 45.47 35.73 44.14
N LEU A 263 45.27 35.13 45.33
CA LEU A 263 45.79 33.80 45.68
C LEU A 263 45.11 32.65 44.94
N SER A 264 43.90 32.86 44.38
CA SER A 264 43.15 31.82 43.65
C SER A 264 43.45 31.79 42.15
N HIS A 265 44.50 32.50 41.69
CA HIS A 265 44.89 32.62 40.28
C HIS A 265 43.72 33.07 39.37
N PRO A 266 43.35 34.37 39.42
CA PRO A 266 42.11 34.87 38.81
C PRO A 266 42.07 34.67 37.27
N MET A 267 43.23 34.61 36.61
CA MET A 267 43.32 34.33 35.17
C MET A 267 42.89 32.90 34.82
N CYS A 268 43.22 31.89 35.62
CA CYS A 268 42.74 30.52 35.38
C CYS A 268 41.22 30.44 35.55
N ASN A 269 40.70 31.05 36.63
CA ASN A 269 39.27 31.03 36.93
C ASN A 269 38.47 31.73 35.82
N ASN A 270 38.99 32.84 35.26
CA ASN A 270 38.39 33.50 34.10
C ASN A 270 38.37 32.60 32.85
N ILE A 271 39.46 31.89 32.54
CA ILE A 271 39.52 30.95 31.41
C ILE A 271 38.51 29.80 31.60
N MET A 272 38.41 29.26 32.82
CA MET A 272 37.43 28.20 33.14
C MET A 272 35.98 28.70 32.98
N LEU A 273 35.66 29.90 33.47
CA LEU A 273 34.31 30.49 33.35
C LEU A 273 33.94 30.77 31.89
N VAL A 274 34.87 31.26 31.07
CA VAL A 274 34.66 31.42 29.62
C VAL A 274 34.40 30.06 28.96
N GLY A 275 35.17 29.02 29.33
CA GLY A 275 34.93 27.65 28.86
C GLY A 275 33.54 27.12 29.19
N ILE A 276 33.05 27.37 30.42
CA ILE A 276 31.70 26.97 30.86
C ILE A 276 30.61 27.70 30.04
N ILE A 277 30.75 29.01 29.81
CA ILE A 277 29.80 29.79 29.00
C ILE A 277 29.70 29.20 27.59
N CYS A 278 30.83 28.93 26.95
CA CYS A 278 30.85 28.36 25.61
C CYS A 278 30.26 26.94 25.56
N CYS A 279 30.48 26.10 26.58
CA CYS A 279 29.87 24.77 26.67
C CYS A 279 28.34 24.84 26.78
N LEU A 280 27.81 25.76 27.60
CA LEU A 280 26.37 25.97 27.76
C LEU A 280 25.74 26.53 26.48
N LEU A 281 26.43 27.42 25.76
CA LEU A 281 25.98 27.88 24.44
C LEU A 281 25.92 26.72 23.42
N CYS A 282 26.90 25.82 23.44
CA CYS A 282 26.87 24.63 22.60
C CYS A 282 25.69 23.70 22.93
N ALA A 283 25.33 23.57 24.22
CA ALA A 283 24.16 22.79 24.65
C ALA A 283 22.86 23.31 24.01
N CYS A 284 22.68 24.64 23.94
CA CYS A 284 21.54 25.25 23.25
C CYS A 284 21.57 24.99 21.74
N LEU A 285 22.73 25.10 21.09
CA LEU A 285 22.86 24.89 19.64
C LEU A 285 22.57 23.45 19.21
N LEU A 286 22.79 22.46 20.08
CA LEU A 286 22.51 21.05 19.78
C LEU A 286 21.02 20.71 19.75
N GLY A 287 20.19 21.49 20.43
CA GLY A 287 18.75 21.31 20.42
C GLY A 287 18.07 21.92 19.20
N LEU A 288 18.80 22.70 18.37
CA LEU A 288 18.31 23.22 17.11
C LEU A 288 18.35 22.10 16.05
N ASP A 289 17.18 21.52 15.80
CA ASP A 289 16.99 20.50 14.77
C ASP A 289 16.34 21.07 13.50
N GLY A 290 15.97 20.18 12.58
CA GLY A 290 15.33 20.55 11.32
C GLY A 290 13.94 21.19 11.45
N GLN A 291 13.38 21.36 12.66
CA GLN A 291 12.19 22.20 12.87
C GLN A 291 12.52 23.68 12.74
N PHE A 292 13.71 24.09 13.18
CA PHE A 292 14.11 25.50 13.29
C PHE A 292 15.11 25.90 12.21
N VAL A 293 15.86 24.94 11.68
CA VAL A 293 16.99 25.20 10.80
C VAL A 293 16.83 24.43 9.49
N GLY A 294 16.92 25.14 8.37
CA GLY A 294 16.91 24.53 7.04
C GLY A 294 18.18 23.71 6.77
N GLU A 295 18.11 22.81 5.79
CA GLU A 295 19.15 21.83 5.47
C GLU A 295 20.56 22.43 5.26
N ALA A 296 20.65 23.54 4.52
CA ALA A 296 21.94 24.22 4.27
C ALA A 296 22.57 24.78 5.56
N SER A 297 21.75 25.42 6.40
CA SER A 297 22.19 25.99 7.67
C SER A 297 22.48 24.91 8.72
N PHE A 298 21.85 23.74 8.61
CA PHE A 298 22.06 22.62 9.51
C PHE A 298 23.49 22.06 9.40
N ASN A 299 24.06 21.99 8.20
CA ASN A 299 25.45 21.57 7.99
C ASN A 299 26.43 22.51 8.70
N HIS A 300 26.22 23.82 8.60
CA HIS A 300 27.02 24.81 9.31
C HIS A 300 26.87 24.67 10.83
N LEU A 301 25.63 24.49 11.31
CA LEU A 301 25.36 24.27 12.73
C LEU A 301 26.07 23.01 13.27
N CYS A 302 26.06 21.90 12.54
CA CYS A 302 26.79 20.68 12.90
C CYS A 302 28.31 20.89 12.94
N GLN A 303 28.85 21.66 11.99
CA GLN A 303 30.28 21.98 11.96
C GLN A 303 30.70 22.86 13.14
N VAL A 304 29.90 23.89 13.46
CA VAL A 304 30.14 24.78 14.60
C VAL A 304 30.06 24.00 15.92
N THR A 305 29.02 23.20 16.11
CA THR A 305 28.85 22.41 17.34
C THR A 305 29.93 21.36 17.54
N SER A 306 30.39 20.68 16.48
CA SER A 306 31.50 19.72 16.54
C SER A 306 32.83 20.40 16.87
N SER A 307 33.19 21.46 16.13
CA SER A 307 34.46 22.18 16.31
C SER A 307 34.56 22.83 17.69
N SER A 308 33.44 23.38 18.18
CA SER A 308 33.38 24.03 19.50
C SER A 308 33.58 23.02 20.63
N ARG A 309 33.01 21.81 20.55
CA ARG A 309 33.19 20.77 21.57
C ARG A 309 34.66 20.35 21.74
N PHE A 310 35.38 20.15 20.65
CA PHE A 310 36.80 19.77 20.69
C PHE A 310 37.67 20.87 21.30
N PHE A 311 37.46 22.12 20.88
CA PHE A 311 38.21 23.26 21.37
C PHE A 311 37.95 23.53 22.87
N LEU A 312 36.71 23.34 23.33
CA LEU A 312 36.32 23.60 24.72
C LEU A 312 36.81 22.54 25.71
N LEU A 313 36.84 21.26 25.30
CA LEU A 313 37.49 20.20 26.08
C LEU A 313 38.99 20.49 26.25
N PHE A 314 39.64 20.96 25.17
CA PHE A 314 41.04 21.33 25.20
C PHE A 314 41.30 22.54 26.12
N LEU A 315 40.49 23.60 26.04
CA LEU A 315 40.63 24.78 26.91
C LEU A 315 40.39 24.46 28.38
N HIS A 316 39.41 23.61 28.70
CA HIS A 316 39.15 23.19 30.08
C HIS A 316 40.33 22.37 30.63
N GLN A 317 40.82 21.40 29.85
CA GLN A 317 41.93 20.53 30.26
C GLN A 317 43.27 21.31 30.34
N TYR A 318 43.49 22.26 29.43
CA TYR A 318 44.64 23.15 29.42
C TYR A 318 44.59 24.17 30.57
N GLY A 319 43.41 24.69 30.90
CA GLY A 319 43.17 25.55 32.06
C GLY A 319 43.48 24.83 33.37
N VAL A 320 42.98 23.59 33.54
CA VAL A 320 43.26 22.74 34.71
C VAL A 320 44.76 22.41 34.79
N HIS A 321 45.40 22.04 33.67
CA HIS A 321 46.82 21.71 33.63
C HIS A 321 47.72 22.93 33.93
N SER A 322 47.44 24.07 33.33
CA SER A 322 48.19 25.32 33.57
C SER A 322 48.05 25.78 35.02
N CYS A 323 46.87 25.62 35.62
CA CYS A 323 46.68 25.96 37.03
C CYS A 323 47.37 24.98 37.99
N SER A 324 47.44 23.68 37.65
CA SER A 324 48.22 22.69 38.38
C SER A 324 49.72 23.02 38.36
N LYS A 325 50.25 23.41 37.19
CA LYS A 325 51.66 23.78 37.01
C LYS A 325 52.03 25.07 37.76
N ASN A 326 51.17 26.09 37.71
CA ASN A 326 51.38 27.33 38.48
C ASN A 326 51.32 27.11 40.01
N ARG A 327 50.44 26.22 40.48
CA ARG A 327 50.36 25.82 41.89
C ARG A 327 51.60 25.03 42.34
N GLN A 328 52.19 24.21 41.47
CA GLN A 328 53.46 23.54 41.75
C GLN A 328 54.62 24.55 41.80
N GLN A 329 54.70 25.48 40.84
CA GLN A 329 55.74 26.53 40.79
C GLN A 329 55.76 27.39 42.06
N THR A 330 54.61 27.91 42.49
CA THR A 330 54.46 28.69 43.73
C THR A 330 54.81 27.88 45.00
N ARG A 331 54.59 26.57 44.99
CA ARG A 331 54.98 25.68 46.10
C ARG A 331 56.50 25.47 46.15
N THR A 332 57.16 25.31 45.00
CA THR A 332 58.65 25.26 44.90
C THR A 332 59.30 26.59 45.29
N ASP A 333 58.74 27.73 44.88
CA ASP A 333 59.27 29.05 45.21
C ASP A 333 59.13 29.34 46.73
N ALA A 334 58.01 28.92 47.34
CA ALA A 334 57.82 28.99 48.79
C ALA A 334 58.78 28.08 49.58
N VAL A 335 59.08 26.87 49.05
CA VAL A 335 60.05 25.94 49.65
C VAL A 335 61.49 26.45 49.50
N GLN A 336 61.83 27.11 48.38
CA GLN A 336 63.14 27.76 48.21
C GLN A 336 63.33 28.96 49.15
N MET A 337 62.27 29.75 49.43
CA MET A 337 62.35 30.81 50.44
C MET A 337 62.54 30.27 51.86
N GLN A 338 61.89 29.15 52.23
CA GLN A 338 62.09 28.50 53.54
C GLN A 338 63.50 27.88 53.69
N ASN A 339 64.09 27.36 52.60
CA ASN A 339 65.43 26.78 52.62
C ASN A 339 66.57 27.83 52.51
N GLY A 340 66.25 29.08 52.16
CA GLY A 340 67.20 30.19 52.04
C GLY A 340 67.62 30.83 53.37
N GLU A 341 66.85 30.67 54.45
CA GLU A 341 67.20 31.19 55.79
C GLU A 341 68.04 30.23 56.64
N LEU A 342 68.31 29.00 56.16
CA LEU A 342 69.00 27.95 56.93
C LEU A 342 70.49 27.71 56.54
N LYS A 343 71.12 28.64 55.81
CA LYS A 343 72.58 28.62 55.53
C LYS A 343 73.29 29.91 55.93
N LYS A 344 73.27 30.22 57.23
CA LYS A 344 74.29 31.04 57.88
C LYS A 344 74.58 30.41 59.24
N TYR A 345 75.65 29.61 59.35
CA TYR A 345 76.66 29.65 60.43
C TYR A 345 77.66 28.48 60.27
N ASN A 346 78.95 28.87 60.21
CA ASN A 346 80.19 28.13 60.56
C ASN A 346 80.82 27.11 59.59
N LEU A 347 81.92 27.53 58.94
CA LEU A 347 83.36 27.22 59.24
C LEU A 347 84.20 27.55 57.98
N HIS A 348 84.89 28.69 57.86
CA HIS A 348 86.25 29.07 58.32
C HIS A 348 87.44 28.24 57.80
N LEU A 349 88.50 28.96 57.36
CA LEU A 349 89.92 28.58 57.18
C LEU A 349 90.35 27.95 55.84
N ARG A 350 90.70 28.79 54.85
CA ARG A 350 92.08 29.10 54.44
C ARG A 350 92.10 30.23 53.41
#